data_AF-A0A194V618-F1
#
_entry.id   AF-A0A194V618-F1
#
_cell.length_a   1.000
_cell.length_b   1.000
_cell.length_c   1.000
_cell.angle_alpha   90.00
_cell.angle_beta   90.00
_cell.angle_gamma   90.00
#
_symmetry.space_group_name_H-M   'P 1'
#
loop_
_entity.id
_entity.type
_entity.pdbx_description
1 polymer ?
#
loop_
_entity_poly.entity_id
_entity_poly.type
_entity_poly.pdbx_seq_one_letter_code
_entity_poly.pdbx_strand_id
1 'polypeptide(L)'
;MITDSLPGLQKQFDDLTAQFHGFSSPATTNTLTHPNDPSLAADFAHASSTTASTSPPLPSSSTLHPPAKKSLRGASVSNPNHNHNKTVRFQDNADPSDIDIEDQAAAASALFNQPYRDDPDAPEGYRDTAAAMTDNVQVHAYHSRVLREQDEQLDRLGESISRQRELSMQIGDELDDQVAMLEDQEGLVDRHQGRLDRARRQVGKMARSAGDNKQMVAIVVLIVILILLIAVLK
;
A
#
# COMPACT_ATOMS: atom_id res chain seq x y z
N MET A 1 -27.16 27.68 -20.99
CA MET A 1 -26.99 27.69 -19.52
C MET A 1 -25.90 26.76 -19.01
N ILE A 2 -25.55 25.65 -19.68
CA ILE A 2 -24.40 24.79 -19.29
C ILE A 2 -23.07 25.21 -19.94
N THR A 3 -23.12 25.93 -21.07
CA THR A 3 -21.91 26.39 -21.79
C THR A 3 -21.21 27.58 -21.12
N ASP A 4 -21.93 28.40 -20.36
CA ASP A 4 -21.34 29.56 -19.65
C ASP A 4 -20.61 29.16 -18.36
N SER A 5 -20.98 28.03 -17.73
CA SER A 5 -20.32 27.55 -16.50
C SER A 5 -19.09 26.68 -16.77
N LEU A 6 -18.95 26.18 -18.00
CA LEU A 6 -17.85 25.30 -18.44
C LEU A 6 -16.45 25.93 -18.23
N PRO A 7 -16.17 27.19 -18.63
CA PRO A 7 -14.87 27.81 -18.36
C PRO A 7 -14.59 28.02 -16.87
N GLY A 8 -15.63 28.20 -16.05
CA GLY A 8 -15.50 28.31 -14.59
C GLY A 8 -15.08 26.98 -13.95
N LEU A 9 -15.71 25.87 -14.35
CA LEU A 9 -15.37 24.54 -13.86
C LEU A 9 -13.96 24.11 -14.30
N GLN A 10 -13.56 24.42 -15.53
CA GLN A 10 -12.22 24.09 -16.02
C GLN A 10 -11.15 24.81 -15.20
N LYS A 11 -11.36 26.08 -14.88
CA LYS A 11 -10.46 26.85 -14.03
C LYS A 11 -10.38 26.30 -12.61
N GLN A 12 -11.49 25.84 -12.03
CA GLN A 12 -11.52 25.21 -10.71
C GLN A 12 -10.77 23.87 -10.70
N PHE A 13 -10.90 23.08 -11.77
CA PHE A 13 -10.20 21.81 -11.91
C PHE A 13 -8.68 21.99 -12.01
N ASP A 14 -8.24 22.95 -12.82
CA ASP A 14 -6.81 23.25 -13.00
C ASP A 14 -6.17 23.73 -11.69
N ASP A 15 -6.90 24.53 -10.90
CA ASP A 15 -6.46 25.05 -9.61
C ASP A 15 -6.37 23.96 -8.52
N LEU A 16 -7.35 23.05 -8.45
CA LEU A 16 -7.28 21.87 -7.57
C LEU A 16 -6.13 20.94 -7.94
N THR A 17 -5.92 20.75 -9.25
CA THR A 17 -4.83 19.92 -9.77
C THR A 17 -3.48 20.52 -9.41
N ALA A 18 -3.32 21.85 -9.56
CA ALA A 18 -2.11 22.55 -9.13
C ALA A 18 -1.87 22.40 -7.62
N GLN A 19 -2.93 22.52 -6.81
CA GLN A 19 -2.86 22.35 -5.36
C GLN A 19 -2.45 20.92 -4.95
N PHE A 20 -2.97 19.89 -5.62
CA PHE A 20 -2.64 18.49 -5.35
C PHE A 20 -1.18 18.16 -5.70
N HIS A 21 -0.67 18.71 -6.81
CA HIS A 21 0.71 18.51 -7.24
C HIS A 21 1.72 19.47 -6.59
N GLY A 22 1.26 20.35 -5.69
CA GLY A 22 2.12 21.28 -4.93
C GLY A 22 2.65 22.46 -5.75
N PHE A 23 2.01 22.80 -6.87
CA PHE A 23 2.36 23.97 -7.67
C PHE A 23 1.71 25.22 -7.07
N SER A 24 2.48 26.32 -7.00
CA SER A 24 1.97 27.59 -6.48
C SER A 24 0.94 28.20 -7.43
N SER A 25 -0.25 28.46 -6.90
CA SER A 25 -1.40 29.09 -7.57
C SER A 25 -1.87 30.31 -6.75
N PRO A 26 -2.61 31.24 -7.37
CA PRO A 26 -3.19 32.37 -6.64
C PRO A 26 -4.16 31.92 -5.52
N ALA A 27 -4.81 30.76 -5.66
CA ALA A 27 -5.68 30.23 -4.61
C ALA A 27 -4.89 29.62 -3.44
N THR A 28 -3.80 28.90 -3.72
CA THR A 28 -2.90 28.42 -2.65
C THR A 28 -2.26 29.57 -1.88
N THR A 29 -1.96 30.69 -2.55
CA THR A 29 -1.46 31.90 -1.88
C THR A 29 -2.54 32.55 -0.98
N ASN A 30 -3.80 32.55 -1.42
CA ASN A 30 -4.91 33.06 -0.61
C ASN A 30 -5.18 32.17 0.61
N THR A 31 -5.22 30.85 0.48
CA THR A 31 -5.41 29.94 1.64
C THR A 31 -4.24 29.98 2.63
N LEU A 32 -3.04 30.37 2.18
CA LEU A 32 -1.89 30.56 3.07
C LEU A 32 -1.92 31.89 3.83
N THR A 33 -2.74 32.85 3.40
CA THR A 33 -2.79 34.21 3.99
C THR A 33 -4.13 34.55 4.63
N HIS A 34 -5.20 33.85 4.27
CA HIS A 34 -6.55 34.09 4.74
C HIS A 34 -7.26 32.75 4.98
N PRO A 35 -7.99 32.61 6.11
CA PRO A 35 -8.79 31.42 6.35
C PRO A 35 -9.99 31.39 5.40
N ASN A 36 -10.35 30.19 4.96
CA ASN A 36 -11.56 29.97 4.15
C ASN A 36 -12.85 30.17 4.97
N ASP A 37 -12.76 30.16 6.30
CA ASP A 37 -13.85 30.41 7.24
C ASP A 37 -13.51 31.58 8.17
N PRO A 38 -14.33 32.66 8.22
CA PRO A 38 -14.07 33.81 9.07
C PRO A 38 -14.09 33.50 10.57
N SER A 39 -14.77 32.43 11.00
CA SER A 39 -14.79 32.01 12.42
C SER A 39 -13.42 31.51 12.91
N LEU A 40 -12.58 31.02 11.99
CA LEU A 40 -11.25 30.48 12.27
C LEU A 40 -10.14 31.54 12.18
N ALA A 41 -10.49 32.81 12.00
CA ALA A 41 -9.52 33.90 11.83
C ALA A 41 -8.61 34.11 13.05
N ALA A 42 -9.14 33.90 14.26
CA ALA A 42 -8.34 34.01 15.48
C ALA A 42 -7.26 32.91 15.54
N ASP A 43 -7.63 31.65 15.28
CA ASP A 43 -6.71 30.51 15.30
C ASP A 43 -5.65 30.62 14.19
N PHE A 44 -6.03 31.14 13.02
CA PHE A 44 -5.10 31.39 11.91
C PHE A 44 -4.04 32.46 12.26
N ALA A 45 -4.44 33.52 12.96
CA ALA A 45 -3.52 34.55 13.45
C ALA A 45 -2.55 33.99 14.51
N HIS A 46 -3.04 33.09 15.37
CA HIS A 46 -2.19 32.39 16.33
C HIS A 46 -1.15 31.49 15.64
N ALA A 47 -1.58 30.66 14.68
CA ALA A 47 -0.70 29.70 13.99
C ALA A 47 0.40 30.39 13.14
N SER A 48 0.07 31.50 12.50
CA SER A 48 1.04 32.28 11.70
C SER A 48 2.06 33.05 12.56
N SER A 49 1.75 33.32 13.83
CA SER A 49 2.66 34.00 14.75
C SER A 49 3.73 33.08 15.38
N THR A 50 3.51 31.74 15.33
CA THR A 50 4.37 30.75 16.01
C THR A 50 5.67 30.39 15.29
N THR A 51 5.99 30.97 14.13
CA THR A 51 7.19 30.63 13.35
C THR A 51 8.12 31.82 13.12
N ALA A 52 8.78 32.33 14.17
CA ALA A 52 9.97 33.16 14.04
C ALA A 52 10.75 33.30 15.36
N SER A 53 11.16 32.21 16.01
CA SER A 53 12.36 32.25 16.87
C SER A 53 12.78 30.86 17.35
N THR A 54 14.04 30.53 17.03
CA THR A 54 14.87 29.49 17.66
C THR A 54 14.66 28.05 17.18
N SER A 55 15.41 27.64 16.14
CA SER A 55 16.13 26.34 16.06
C SER A 55 16.97 26.24 14.76
N PRO A 56 18.19 25.65 14.79
CA PRO A 56 19.10 25.55 13.63
C PRO A 56 18.61 24.55 12.55
N PRO A 57 19.08 24.66 11.29
CA PRO A 57 18.57 23.85 10.19
C PRO A 57 19.02 22.39 10.32
N LEU A 58 18.06 21.46 10.36
CA LEU A 58 18.32 20.04 10.16
C LEU A 58 18.62 19.76 8.67
N PRO A 59 19.58 18.88 8.34
CA PRO A 59 19.83 18.50 6.95
C PRO A 59 18.67 17.66 6.41
N SER A 60 18.20 18.04 5.22
CA SER A 60 17.22 17.32 4.41
C SER A 60 17.66 15.87 4.16
N SER A 61 16.94 14.89 4.70
CA SER A 61 17.16 13.48 4.38
C SER A 61 16.27 13.06 3.20
N SER A 62 16.65 13.47 1.99
CA SER A 62 16.25 12.78 0.77
C SER A 62 17.43 11.93 0.31
N THR A 63 17.43 10.64 0.64
CA THR A 63 18.12 9.59 -0.13
C THR A 63 17.79 8.23 0.47
N LEU A 64 17.05 7.44 -0.30
CA LEU A 64 16.96 6.00 -0.12
C LEU A 64 18.31 5.37 -0.45
N HIS A 65 18.99 4.79 0.54
CA HIS A 65 19.94 3.70 0.31
C HIS A 65 20.25 2.98 1.63
N PRO A 66 20.18 1.64 1.70
CA PRO A 66 20.64 0.89 2.86
C PRO A 66 22.17 0.75 2.83
N PRO A 67 22.91 1.07 3.91
CA PRO A 67 24.33 0.74 3.97
C PRO A 67 24.51 -0.76 4.24
N ALA A 68 25.28 -1.40 3.35
CA ALA A 68 25.71 -2.78 3.41
C ALA A 68 26.41 -3.12 4.75
N LYS A 69 26.06 -4.29 5.29
CA LYS A 69 26.66 -4.88 6.49
C LYS A 69 28.13 -5.24 6.21
N LYS A 70 29.07 -4.64 6.97
CA LYS A 70 30.43 -5.17 7.13
C LYS A 70 30.63 -5.58 8.59
N SER A 71 30.67 -6.91 8.78
CA SER A 71 31.12 -7.59 9.99
C SER A 71 32.51 -7.10 10.41
N LEU A 72 32.70 -6.81 11.70
CA LEU A 72 33.98 -6.92 12.40
C LEU A 72 33.74 -7.13 13.91
N ARG A 73 34.14 -8.33 14.33
CA ARG A 73 34.28 -8.86 15.68
C ARG A 73 35.38 -8.09 16.45
N GLY A 74 35.16 -7.77 17.73
CA GLY A 74 36.18 -7.17 18.61
C GLY A 74 35.72 -7.09 20.06
N ALA A 75 36.57 -7.53 20.99
CA ALA A 75 36.25 -7.91 22.36
C ALA A 75 36.22 -6.78 23.42
N SER A 76 35.56 -7.10 24.53
CA SER A 76 35.84 -6.74 25.94
C SER A 76 35.94 -5.26 26.37
N VAL A 77 35.16 -4.87 27.39
CA VAL A 77 35.61 -4.62 28.78
C VAL A 77 34.45 -4.02 29.60
N SER A 78 34.35 -4.47 30.84
CA SER A 78 33.47 -4.07 31.93
C SER A 78 33.60 -2.60 32.38
N ASN A 79 32.47 -1.90 32.58
CA ASN A 79 32.27 -1.00 33.72
C ASN A 79 30.77 -0.66 33.91
N PRO A 80 30.23 -0.59 35.15
CA PRO A 80 28.83 -0.32 35.39
C PRO A 80 28.60 1.18 35.65
N ASN A 81 27.89 1.86 34.75
CA ASN A 81 27.26 3.14 35.06
C ASN A 81 25.92 3.21 34.33
N HIS A 82 24.85 2.90 35.04
CA HIS A 82 23.49 2.89 34.48
C HIS A 82 22.98 4.32 34.32
N ASN A 83 23.22 4.91 33.14
CA ASN A 83 22.30 5.92 32.62
C ASN A 83 21.05 5.20 32.13
N HIS A 84 19.92 5.50 32.74
CA HIS A 84 18.62 4.88 32.45
C HIS A 84 18.08 5.32 31.10
N ASN A 85 18.65 4.78 30.02
CA ASN A 85 17.97 4.75 28.74
C ASN A 85 16.98 3.59 28.83
N LYS A 86 15.69 3.91 28.99
CA LYS A 86 14.59 2.94 28.87
C LYS A 86 14.62 2.34 27.46
N THR A 87 15.40 1.28 27.27
CA THR A 87 15.18 0.36 26.17
C THR A 87 14.08 -0.58 26.63
N VAL A 88 12.92 -0.46 25.98
CA VAL A 88 11.83 -1.43 26.09
C VAL A 88 12.38 -2.75 25.57
N ARG A 89 12.85 -3.58 26.51
CA ARG A 89 13.26 -4.95 26.26
C ARG A 89 11.97 -5.75 26.38
N PHE A 90 11.38 -6.10 25.25
CA PHE A 90 10.23 -6.99 25.21
C PHE A 90 10.68 -8.33 25.80
N GLN A 91 10.21 -8.59 27.02
CA GLN A 91 10.41 -9.85 27.68
C GLN A 91 9.47 -10.83 26.97
N ASP A 92 10.04 -11.65 26.10
CA ASP A 92 9.41 -12.82 25.52
C ASP A 92 9.17 -13.83 26.64
N ASN A 93 8.03 -13.70 27.32
CA ASN A 93 7.61 -14.67 28.34
C ASN A 93 6.08 -14.64 28.50
N ALA A 94 5.36 -15.02 27.45
CA ALA A 94 3.98 -15.47 27.56
C ALA A 94 3.88 -16.89 27.01
N ASP A 95 3.53 -17.82 27.89
CA ASP A 95 3.25 -19.23 27.59
C ASP A 95 1.98 -19.29 26.70
N PRO A 96 2.05 -19.81 25.46
CA PRO A 96 1.00 -19.64 24.45
C PRO A 96 -0.20 -20.60 24.60
N SER A 97 -0.44 -21.17 25.78
CA SER A 97 -1.36 -22.30 25.94
C SER A 97 -2.82 -21.96 26.35
N ASP A 98 -3.18 -20.71 26.66
CA ASP A 98 -4.50 -20.40 27.24
C ASP A 98 -5.23 -19.14 26.68
N ILE A 99 -4.96 -18.69 25.44
CA ILE A 99 -5.64 -17.52 24.85
C ILE A 99 -6.52 -17.95 23.67
N ASP A 100 -7.85 -17.88 23.85
CA ASP A 100 -8.84 -18.10 22.80
C ASP A 100 -8.73 -16.98 21.72
N ILE A 101 -8.01 -17.29 20.64
CA ILE A 101 -7.58 -16.36 19.57
C ILE A 101 -8.77 -15.71 18.83
N GLU A 102 -9.94 -16.37 18.80
CA GLU A 102 -11.11 -15.91 18.04
C GLU A 102 -11.83 -14.70 18.68
N ASP A 103 -11.95 -14.67 20.01
CA ASP A 103 -12.69 -13.61 20.71
C ASP A 103 -11.90 -12.28 20.77
N GLN A 104 -10.56 -12.37 20.82
CA GLN A 104 -9.70 -11.18 20.89
C GLN A 104 -9.59 -10.46 19.53
N ALA A 105 -9.59 -11.22 18.43
CA ALA A 105 -9.51 -10.69 17.07
C ALA A 105 -10.79 -9.91 16.68
N ALA A 106 -11.96 -10.41 17.08
CA ALA A 106 -13.24 -9.73 16.88
C ALA A 106 -13.27 -8.38 17.62
N ALA A 107 -12.84 -8.35 18.88
CA ALA A 107 -12.76 -7.13 19.68
C ALA A 107 -11.76 -6.11 19.12
N ALA A 108 -10.60 -6.55 18.64
CA ALA A 108 -9.61 -5.68 18.02
C ALA A 108 -10.11 -5.08 16.68
N SER A 109 -10.81 -5.88 15.86
CA SER A 109 -11.38 -5.40 14.60
C SER A 109 -12.49 -4.37 14.79
N ALA A 110 -13.30 -4.49 15.84
CA ALA A 110 -14.35 -3.53 16.17
C ALA A 110 -13.80 -2.15 16.56
N LEU A 111 -12.63 -2.11 17.23
CA LEU A 111 -11.97 -0.88 17.63
C LEU A 111 -11.32 -0.13 16.45
N PHE A 112 -10.77 -0.86 15.47
CA PHE A 112 -10.03 -0.28 14.35
C PHE A 112 -10.89 0.14 13.14
N ASN A 113 -12.05 -0.50 12.94
CA ASN A 113 -12.87 -0.27 11.75
C ASN A 113 -14.02 0.73 11.94
N GLN A 114 -14.16 1.39 13.09
CA GLN A 114 -15.18 2.42 13.26
C GLN A 114 -14.64 3.79 12.79
N PRO A 115 -15.19 4.35 11.69
CA PRO A 115 -14.88 5.72 11.30
C PRO A 115 -15.31 6.67 12.43
N TYR A 116 -14.44 7.63 12.77
CA TYR A 116 -14.78 8.69 13.72
C TYR A 116 -16.09 9.37 13.27
N ARG A 117 -17.13 9.28 14.11
CA ARG A 117 -18.42 9.93 13.91
C ARG A 117 -18.61 10.95 15.02
N ASP A 118 -18.84 12.20 14.64
CA ASP A 118 -19.43 13.19 15.54
C ASP A 118 -20.90 12.81 15.76
N ASP A 119 -21.13 11.87 16.68
CA ASP A 119 -22.45 11.53 17.18
C ASP A 119 -22.70 12.34 18.48
N PRO A 120 -23.67 13.26 18.52
CA PRO A 120 -23.95 14.05 19.71
C PRO A 120 -24.50 13.21 20.88
N ASP A 121 -24.93 11.97 20.62
CA ASP A 121 -25.35 11.00 21.63
C ASP A 121 -24.23 9.99 21.97
N ALA A 122 -22.99 10.21 21.49
CA ALA A 122 -21.84 9.41 21.88
C ALA A 122 -21.62 9.46 23.40
N PRO A 123 -21.15 8.36 24.02
CA PRO A 123 -20.84 8.36 25.44
C PRO A 123 -19.89 9.52 25.77
N GLU A 124 -20.24 10.30 26.80
CA GLU A 124 -19.53 11.53 27.17
C GLU A 124 -18.01 11.33 27.12
N GLY A 125 -17.32 12.21 26.40
CA GLY A 125 -15.88 12.13 26.26
C GLY A 125 -15.18 12.17 27.62
N TYR A 126 -13.94 11.68 27.69
CA TYR A 126 -13.11 11.74 28.90
C TYR A 126 -13.00 13.15 29.51
N ARG A 127 -13.22 14.20 28.69
CA ARG A 127 -13.24 15.61 29.12
C ARG A 127 -14.56 16.02 29.79
N ASP A 128 -15.70 15.60 29.27
CA ASP A 128 -17.02 16.00 29.80
C ASP A 128 -17.31 15.33 31.15
N THR A 129 -16.97 14.04 31.23
CA THR A 129 -17.00 13.26 32.47
C THR A 129 -16.09 13.82 33.57
N ALA A 130 -14.92 14.35 33.23
CA ALA A 130 -14.02 15.00 34.17
C ALA A 130 -14.50 16.41 34.58
N ALA A 131 -15.16 17.15 33.68
CA ALA A 131 -15.72 18.46 33.96
C ALA A 131 -16.95 18.40 34.89
N ALA A 132 -17.69 17.28 34.87
CA ALA A 132 -18.80 17.02 35.79
C ALA A 132 -18.34 16.69 37.23
N MET A 133 -17.08 16.29 37.42
CA MET A 133 -16.52 16.01 38.75
C MET A 133 -16.08 17.29 39.44
N THR A 134 -16.75 17.63 40.55
CA THR A 134 -16.54 18.88 41.30
C THR A 134 -15.37 18.81 42.30
N ASP A 135 -14.89 17.61 42.62
CA ASP A 135 -13.85 17.36 43.61
C ASP A 135 -12.54 16.90 42.94
N ASN A 136 -11.42 17.52 43.33
CA ASN A 136 -10.11 17.30 42.71
C ASN A 136 -9.61 15.85 42.88
N VAL A 137 -9.93 15.24 44.02
CA VAL A 137 -9.55 13.85 44.32
C VAL A 137 -10.26 12.87 43.39
N GLN A 138 -11.53 13.14 43.05
CA GLN A 138 -12.32 12.33 42.13
C GLN A 138 -11.81 12.46 40.70
N VAL A 139 -11.45 13.68 40.27
CA VAL A 139 -10.82 13.92 38.97
C VAL A 139 -9.50 13.15 38.85
N HIS A 140 -8.66 13.16 39.89
CA HIS A 140 -7.39 12.44 39.87
C HIS A 140 -7.59 10.91 39.81
N ALA A 141 -8.52 10.38 40.61
CA ALA A 141 -8.85 8.96 40.58
C ALA A 141 -9.40 8.54 39.20
N TYR A 142 -10.26 9.35 38.61
CA TYR A 142 -10.78 9.14 37.26
C TYR A 142 -9.67 9.15 36.21
N HIS A 143 -8.83 10.18 36.20
CA HIS A 143 -7.72 10.28 35.23
C HIS A 143 -6.74 9.10 35.36
N SER A 144 -6.46 8.63 36.58
CA SER A 144 -5.60 7.45 36.78
C SER A 144 -6.19 6.17 36.17
N ARG A 145 -7.52 6.03 36.19
CA ARG A 145 -8.22 4.92 35.56
C ARG A 145 -8.18 5.03 34.03
N VAL A 146 -8.41 6.22 33.51
CA VAL A 146 -8.36 6.51 32.07
C VAL A 146 -6.97 6.24 31.50
N LEU A 147 -5.91 6.69 32.17
CA LEU A 147 -4.53 6.42 31.74
C LEU A 147 -4.22 4.93 31.73
N ARG A 148 -4.69 4.18 32.74
CA ARG A 148 -4.50 2.73 32.79
C ARG A 148 -5.24 2.03 31.65
N GLU A 149 -6.44 2.47 31.31
CA GLU A 149 -7.22 1.92 30.20
C GLU A 149 -6.58 2.23 28.84
N GLN A 150 -6.01 3.43 28.68
CA GLN A 150 -5.25 3.79 27.48
C GLN A 150 -3.97 2.98 27.33
N ASP A 151 -3.21 2.77 28.41
CA ASP A 151 -2.02 1.91 28.38
C ASP A 151 -2.39 0.49 27.93
N GLU A 152 -3.49 -0.07 28.43
CA GLU A 152 -3.96 -1.40 28.00
C GLU A 152 -4.37 -1.43 26.51
N GLN A 153 -4.97 -0.35 25.99
CA GLN A 153 -5.25 -0.22 24.56
C GLN A 153 -3.98 -0.10 23.72
N LEU A 154 -2.97 0.63 24.21
CA LEU A 154 -1.68 0.78 23.54
C LEU A 154 -0.89 -0.52 23.52
N ASP A 155 -0.97 -1.33 24.57
CA ASP A 155 -0.36 -2.67 24.60
C ASP A 155 -0.98 -3.59 23.54
N ARG A 156 -2.30 -3.60 23.43
CA ARG A 156 -3.02 -4.35 22.37
C ARG A 156 -2.66 -3.85 20.97
N LEU A 157 -2.50 -2.54 20.82
CA LEU A 157 -2.04 -1.94 19.56
C LEU A 157 -0.57 -2.27 19.26
N GLY A 158 0.29 -2.29 20.27
CA GLY A 158 1.68 -2.70 20.13
C GLY A 158 1.80 -4.13 19.63
N GLU A 159 0.96 -5.02 20.16
CA GLU A 159 0.89 -6.43 19.74
C GLU A 159 0.38 -6.56 18.29
N SER A 160 -0.63 -5.81 17.89
CA SER A 160 -1.14 -5.83 16.52
C SER A 160 -0.14 -5.27 15.51
N ILE A 161 0.58 -4.19 15.85
CA ILE A 161 1.66 -3.62 15.02
C ILE A 161 2.81 -4.61 14.91
N SER A 162 3.15 -5.33 15.99
CA SER A 162 4.19 -6.37 15.95
C SER A 162 3.82 -7.48 14.95
N ARG A 163 2.60 -8.01 15.03
CA ARG A 163 2.08 -8.99 14.06
C ARG A 163 2.04 -8.45 12.63
N GLN A 164 1.61 -7.20 12.46
CA GLN A 164 1.56 -6.56 11.14
C GLN A 164 2.97 -6.43 10.54
N ARG A 165 3.96 -6.08 11.35
CA ARG A 165 5.35 -6.01 10.92
C ARG A 165 5.88 -7.39 10.52
N GLU A 166 5.56 -8.43 11.29
CA GLU A 166 5.92 -9.81 10.96
C GLU A 166 5.33 -10.24 9.61
N LEU A 167 4.02 -10.03 9.41
CA LEU A 167 3.35 -10.27 8.12
C LEU A 167 4.00 -9.46 7.00
N SER A 168 4.38 -8.20 7.24
CA SER A 168 5.05 -7.38 6.22
C SER A 168 6.42 -7.91 5.83
N MET A 169 7.18 -8.47 6.78
CA MET A 169 8.47 -9.11 6.47
C MET A 169 8.25 -10.39 5.65
N GLN A 170 7.28 -11.20 6.04
CA GLN A 170 6.93 -12.42 5.30
C GLN A 170 6.44 -12.13 3.87
N ILE A 171 5.62 -11.09 3.70
CA ILE A 171 5.20 -10.63 2.36
C ILE A 171 6.41 -10.15 1.56
N GLY A 172 7.37 -9.48 2.20
CA GLY A 172 8.62 -9.07 1.56
C GLY A 172 9.41 -10.26 1.01
N ASP A 173 9.64 -11.26 1.86
CA ASP A 173 10.38 -12.48 1.47
C ASP A 173 9.65 -13.26 0.37
N GLU A 174 8.32 -13.39 0.45
CA GLU A 174 7.50 -14.06 -0.58
C GLU A 174 7.47 -13.26 -1.90
N LEU A 175 7.49 -11.93 -1.85
CA LEU A 175 7.61 -11.11 -3.05
C LEU A 175 8.97 -11.29 -3.72
N ASP A 176 10.06 -11.35 -2.94
CA ASP A 176 11.39 -11.64 -3.46
C ASP A 176 11.46 -13.05 -4.11
N ASP A 177 10.84 -14.06 -3.48
CA ASP A 177 10.71 -15.40 -4.05
C ASP A 177 9.84 -15.41 -5.33
N GLN A 178 8.76 -14.64 -5.36
CA GLN A 178 7.92 -14.47 -6.55
C GLN A 178 8.66 -13.78 -7.69
N VAL A 179 9.52 -12.81 -7.42
CA VAL A 179 10.38 -12.19 -8.45
C VAL A 179 11.29 -13.24 -9.08
N ALA A 180 11.93 -14.09 -8.26
CA ALA A 180 12.74 -15.19 -8.75
C ALA A 180 11.91 -16.20 -9.58
N MET A 181 10.70 -16.53 -9.15
CA MET A 181 9.79 -17.40 -9.91
C MET A 181 9.35 -16.78 -11.24
N LEU A 182 9.14 -15.46 -11.28
CA LEU A 182 8.75 -14.74 -12.50
C LEU A 182 9.88 -14.74 -13.54
N GLU A 183 11.13 -14.63 -13.12
CA GLU A 183 12.30 -14.78 -14.02
C GLU A 183 12.34 -16.19 -14.65
N ASP A 184 12.07 -17.23 -13.85
CA ASP A 184 11.96 -18.60 -14.35
C ASP A 184 10.78 -18.78 -15.33
N GLN A 185 9.64 -18.13 -15.04
CA GLN A 185 8.50 -18.12 -15.95
C GLN A 185 8.81 -17.40 -17.27
N GLU A 186 9.54 -16.28 -17.26
CA GLU A 186 9.98 -15.59 -18.47
C GLU A 186 10.82 -16.51 -19.36
N GLY A 187 11.78 -17.23 -18.76
CA GLY A 187 12.57 -18.23 -19.46
C GLY A 187 11.75 -19.39 -20.04
N LEU A 188 10.64 -19.77 -19.42
CA LEU A 188 9.73 -20.79 -19.94
C LEU A 188 8.86 -20.24 -21.09
N VAL A 189 8.38 -19.00 -20.97
CA VAL A 189 7.63 -18.29 -22.01
C VAL A 189 8.47 -18.15 -23.28
N ASP A 190 9.74 -17.78 -23.17
CA ASP A 190 10.66 -17.69 -24.33
C ASP A 190 10.81 -19.03 -25.06
N ARG A 191 10.90 -20.15 -24.32
CA ARG A 191 10.94 -21.49 -24.91
C ARG A 191 9.62 -21.83 -25.60
N HIS A 192 8.48 -21.49 -25.00
CA HIS A 192 7.17 -21.69 -25.61
C HIS A 192 7.01 -20.87 -26.90
N GLN A 193 7.45 -19.61 -26.90
CA GLN A 193 7.47 -18.76 -28.08
C GLN A 193 8.33 -19.38 -29.19
N GLY A 194 9.54 -19.86 -28.87
CA GLY A 194 10.40 -20.55 -29.84
C GLY A 194 9.83 -21.86 -30.39
N ARG A 195 8.99 -22.56 -29.62
CA ARG A 195 8.27 -23.76 -30.09
C ARG A 195 7.08 -23.38 -30.98
N LEU A 196 6.32 -22.36 -30.58
CA LEU A 196 5.21 -21.82 -31.35
C LEU A 196 5.67 -21.27 -32.70
N ASP A 197 6.79 -20.57 -32.76
CA ASP A 197 7.38 -20.07 -34.00
C ASP A 197 7.78 -21.19 -34.95
N ARG A 198 8.39 -22.26 -34.44
CA ARG A 198 8.71 -23.45 -35.24
C ARG A 198 7.45 -24.15 -35.73
N ALA A 199 6.46 -24.34 -34.86
CA ALA A 199 5.18 -24.92 -35.22
C ALA A 199 4.48 -24.10 -36.31
N ARG A 200 4.45 -22.77 -36.17
CA ARG A 200 3.91 -21.83 -37.16
C ARG A 200 4.62 -21.96 -38.51
N ARG A 201 5.96 -22.04 -38.51
CA ARG A 201 6.74 -22.26 -39.74
C ARG A 201 6.42 -23.60 -40.40
N GLN A 202 6.25 -24.66 -39.60
CA GLN A 202 5.92 -25.99 -40.12
C GLN A 202 4.51 -26.05 -40.70
N VAL A 203 3.52 -25.43 -40.03
CA VAL A 203 2.17 -25.25 -40.55
C VAL A 203 2.18 -24.45 -41.85
N GLY A 204 2.96 -23.37 -41.93
CA GLY A 204 3.14 -22.60 -43.17
C GLY A 204 3.73 -23.43 -44.32
N LYS A 205 4.73 -24.29 -44.02
CA LYS A 205 5.30 -25.22 -45.01
C LYS A 205 4.29 -26.27 -45.46
N MET A 206 3.51 -26.85 -44.55
CA MET A 206 2.46 -27.82 -44.88
C MET A 206 1.35 -27.18 -45.72
N ALA A 207 0.91 -25.98 -45.37
CA ALA A 207 -0.09 -25.24 -46.15
C ALA A 207 0.40 -24.97 -47.58
N ARG A 208 1.68 -24.63 -47.76
CA ARG A 208 2.28 -24.43 -49.08
C ARG A 208 2.37 -25.74 -49.87
N SER A 209 2.91 -26.80 -49.25
CA SER A 209 3.07 -28.12 -49.88
C SER A 209 1.72 -28.77 -50.25
N ALA A 210 0.66 -28.54 -49.46
CA ALA A 210 -0.68 -28.99 -49.78
C ALA A 210 -1.22 -28.33 -51.07
N GLY A 211 -0.87 -27.06 -51.32
CA GLY A 211 -1.23 -26.36 -52.56
C GLY A 211 -0.62 -27.00 -53.81
N ASP A 212 0.68 -27.31 -53.76
CA ASP A 212 1.41 -27.89 -54.89
C ASP A 212 0.95 -29.33 -55.18
N ASN A 213 0.71 -30.12 -54.13
CA ASN A 213 0.23 -31.50 -54.27
C ASN A 213 -1.21 -31.57 -54.80
N LYS A 214 -2.06 -30.58 -54.50
CA LYS A 214 -3.44 -30.53 -55.00
C LYS A 214 -3.51 -30.41 -56.52
N GLN A 215 -2.61 -29.65 -57.15
CA GLN A 215 -2.54 -29.56 -58.62
C GLN A 215 -2.11 -30.90 -59.23
N MET A 216 -1.10 -31.55 -58.65
CA MET A 216 -0.60 -32.84 -59.12
C MET A 216 -1.67 -33.94 -59.03
N VAL A 217 -2.37 -34.02 -57.89
CA VAL A 217 -3.51 -34.94 -57.69
C VAL A 217 -4.64 -34.67 -58.69
N ALA A 218 -4.98 -33.41 -58.95
CA ALA A 218 -6.02 -33.07 -59.93
C ALA A 218 -5.68 -33.56 -61.35
N ILE A 219 -4.41 -33.45 -61.78
CA ILE A 219 -3.96 -33.97 -63.07
C ILE A 219 -4.08 -35.50 -63.11
N VAL A 220 -3.64 -36.20 -62.07
CA VAL A 220 -3.73 -37.68 -61.99
C VAL A 220 -5.20 -38.14 -62.05
N VAL A 221 -6.09 -37.48 -61.31
CA VAL A 221 -7.52 -37.78 -61.33
C VAL A 221 -8.12 -37.58 -62.72
N LEU A 222 -7.78 -36.48 -63.42
CA LEU A 222 -8.22 -36.25 -64.79
C LEU A 222 -7.76 -37.35 -65.76
N ILE A 223 -6.52 -37.83 -65.63
CA ILE A 223 -6.00 -38.93 -66.46
C ILE A 223 -6.78 -40.22 -66.20
N VAL A 224 -7.06 -40.55 -64.94
CA VAL A 224 -7.85 -41.75 -64.59
C VAL A 224 -9.26 -41.67 -65.18
N ILE A 225 -9.91 -40.50 -65.09
CA ILE A 225 -11.23 -40.28 -65.69
C ILE A 225 -11.17 -40.45 -67.21
N LEU A 226 -10.14 -39.90 -67.87
CA LEU A 226 -9.94 -40.04 -69.32
C LEU A 226 -9.79 -41.52 -69.72
N ILE A 227 -8.99 -42.29 -69.00
CA ILE A 227 -8.79 -43.73 -69.26
C ILE A 227 -10.11 -44.48 -69.10
N LEU A 228 -10.87 -44.18 -68.04
CA LEU A 228 -12.19 -44.78 -67.82
C LEU A 228 -13.16 -44.46 -68.97
N LEU A 229 -13.21 -43.20 -69.41
CA LEU A 229 -14.05 -42.82 -70.54
C LEU A 229 -13.64 -43.55 -71.82
N ILE A 230 -12.34 -43.70 -72.10
CA ILE A 230 -11.86 -44.48 -73.24
C ILE A 230 -12.27 -45.96 -73.11
N ALA A 231 -12.13 -46.55 -71.93
CA ALA A 231 -12.49 -47.95 -71.70
C ALA A 231 -14.00 -48.22 -71.80
N VAL A 232 -14.85 -47.24 -71.47
CA VAL A 232 -16.32 -47.34 -71.59
C VAL A 232 -16.81 -47.00 -72.99
N LEU A 233 -16.15 -46.05 -73.68
CA LEU A 233 -16.53 -45.62 -75.03
C LEU A 233 -16.06 -46.59 -76.12
N LYS A 234 -14.98 -47.35 -75.86
CA LYS A 234 -14.41 -48.34 -76.76
C LYS A 234 -15.09 -49.70 -76.61
#